data_AF-A0A537VCE5-F1
#
_entry.id   AF-A0A537VCE5-F1
#
_cell.length_a   1.000
_cell.length_b   1.000
_cell.length_c   1.000
_cell.angle_alpha   90.00
_cell.angle_beta   90.00
_cell.angle_gamma   90.00
#
_symmetry.space_group_name_H-M   'P 1'
#
loop_
_entity.id
_entity.type
_entity.pdbx_description
1 polymer ?
#
loop_
_entity_poly.entity_id
_entity_poly.type
_entity_poly.pdbx_seq_one_letter_code
_entity_poly.pdbx_strand_id
1 'polypeptide(L)'
;MAERRNRGFWLVAGSIGLACVLLVAAILYNAPMKETIGHAEDTLRVAQAAAQRIHDASGSFASADAAALSAADRSHTYRDGASASTGLDDISIATGNSSWAAAVQARPGACFYLHLMDGGDVFYGVGTVCTGSVAMHATDPRW
;
A
#
# COMPACT_ATOMS: atom_id res chain seq x y z
N MET A 1 47.70 -4.64 45.54
CA MET A 1 47.09 -5.27 44.34
C MET A 1 46.14 -4.27 43.72
N ALA A 2 46.55 -3.66 42.61
CA ALA A 2 45.81 -2.58 41.98
C ALA A 2 44.71 -3.15 41.08
N GLU A 3 43.48 -3.12 41.58
CA GLU A 3 42.29 -3.38 40.78
C GLU A 3 42.07 -2.19 39.84
N ARG A 4 42.86 -2.13 38.74
CA ARG A 4 42.57 -1.28 37.57
C ARG A 4 41.36 -1.89 36.87
N ARG A 5 40.23 -1.65 37.51
CA ARG A 5 38.87 -2.05 37.19
C ARG A 5 38.56 -1.68 35.73
N ASN A 6 37.99 -2.62 34.99
CA ASN A 6 37.56 -2.61 33.57
C ASN A 6 36.54 -1.51 33.20
N ARG A 7 36.68 -0.31 33.75
CA ARG A 7 35.72 0.79 33.70
C ARG A 7 35.52 1.29 32.26
N GLY A 8 36.58 1.32 31.45
CA GLY A 8 36.52 1.67 30.03
C GLY A 8 35.76 0.63 29.20
N PHE A 9 36.01 -0.66 29.44
CA PHE A 9 35.29 -1.76 28.77
C PHE A 9 33.79 -1.74 29.13
N TRP A 10 33.45 -1.57 30.41
CA TRP A 10 32.06 -1.49 30.85
C TRP A 10 31.32 -0.25 30.34
N LEU A 11 32.01 0.89 30.13
CA LEU A 11 31.41 2.06 29.49
C LEU A 11 31.08 1.81 28.01
N VAL A 12 31.98 1.15 27.27
CA VAL A 12 31.75 0.80 25.86
C VAL A 12 30.67 -0.27 25.72
N ALA A 13 30.72 -1.33 26.53
CA ALA A 13 29.69 -2.36 26.53
C ALA A 13 28.32 -1.79 26.92
N GLY A 14 28.28 -0.87 27.89
CA GLY A 14 27.05 -0.17 28.31
C GLY A 14 26.48 0.73 27.22
N SER A 15 27.32 1.48 26.50
CA SER A 15 26.85 2.35 25.40
C SER A 15 26.37 1.55 24.19
N ILE A 16 27.05 0.45 23.84
CA ILE A 16 26.60 -0.47 22.78
C ILE A 16 25.28 -1.13 23.17
N GLY A 17 25.15 -1.63 24.41
CA GLY A 17 23.91 -2.22 24.91
C GLY A 17 22.73 -1.24 24.84
N LEU A 18 22.95 0.00 25.28
CA LEU A 18 21.94 1.07 25.18
C LEU A 18 21.56 1.36 23.73
N ALA A 19 22.54 1.47 22.82
CA ALA A 19 22.29 1.70 21.40
C ALA A 19 21.47 0.57 20.78
N CYS A 20 21.77 -0.70 21.11
CA CYS A 20 20.98 -1.85 20.66
C CYS A 20 19.54 -1.78 21.15
N VAL A 21 19.31 -1.45 22.42
CA VAL A 21 17.94 -1.32 22.98
C VAL A 21 17.17 -0.20 22.27
N LEU A 22 17.80 0.95 22.05
CA LEU A 22 17.18 2.07 21.33
C LEU A 22 16.85 1.69 19.87
N LEU A 23 17.72 0.95 19.19
CA LEU A 23 17.48 0.45 17.85
C LEU A 23 16.28 -0.51 17.80
N VAL A 24 16.20 -1.47 18.72
CA VAL A 24 15.08 -2.40 18.81
C VAL A 24 13.77 -1.65 19.09
N ALA A 25 13.79 -0.69 20.02
CA ALA A 25 12.62 0.13 20.32
C ALA A 25 12.14 0.90 19.08
N ALA A 26 13.06 1.52 18.33
CA ALA A 26 12.72 2.22 17.09
C ALA A 26 12.14 1.29 16.01
N ILE A 27 12.68 0.07 15.87
CA ILE A 27 12.15 -0.94 14.92
C ILE A 27 10.72 -1.33 15.29
N LEU A 28 10.46 -1.64 16.56
CA LEU A 28 9.14 -2.03 17.03
C LEU A 28 8.12 -0.89 16.89
N TYR A 29 8.56 0.36 17.10
CA TYR A 29 7.71 1.54 16.91
C TYR A 29 7.30 1.76 15.44
N ASN A 30 8.20 1.45 14.50
CA ASN A 30 7.95 1.62 13.05
C ASN A 30 7.38 0.38 12.36
N ALA A 31 7.44 -0.80 12.97
CA ALA A 31 6.88 -2.05 12.46
C ALA A 31 5.42 -1.92 11.95
N PRO A 32 4.48 -1.29 12.67
CA PRO A 32 3.10 -1.17 12.20
C PRO A 32 2.97 -0.39 10.88
N MET A 33 3.85 0.59 10.62
CA MET A 33 3.80 1.32 9.35
C MET A 33 4.20 0.44 8.16
N LYS A 34 5.20 -0.43 8.34
CA LYS A 34 5.62 -1.37 7.28
C LYS A 34 4.51 -2.36 6.95
N GLU A 35 3.81 -2.84 7.97
CA GLU A 35 2.68 -3.76 7.82
C GLU A 35 1.54 -3.09 7.05
N THR A 36 1.16 -1.85 7.39
CA THR A 36 0.10 -1.12 6.67
C THR A 36 0.44 -0.82 5.20
N ILE A 37 1.72 -0.53 4.91
CA ILE A 37 2.17 -0.25 3.53
C ILE A 37 2.13 -1.54 2.72
N GLY A 38 2.74 -2.61 3.24
CA GLY A 38 2.75 -3.90 2.57
C GLY A 38 1.35 -4.44 2.31
N HIS A 39 0.43 -4.29 3.27
CA HIS A 39 -0.96 -4.69 3.10
C HIS A 39 -1.67 -3.86 2.02
N ALA A 40 -1.53 -2.53 2.04
CA ALA A 40 -2.14 -1.68 1.01
C ALA A 40 -1.63 -2.00 -0.40
N GLU A 41 -0.33 -2.23 -0.55
CA GLU A 41 0.26 -2.67 -1.82
C GLU A 41 -0.26 -4.03 -2.26
N ASP A 42 -0.38 -5.00 -1.36
CA ASP A 42 -0.89 -6.34 -1.66
C ASP A 42 -2.38 -6.28 -2.07
N THR A 43 -3.21 -5.55 -1.32
CA THR A 43 -4.62 -5.29 -1.68
C THR A 43 -4.73 -4.71 -3.08
N LEU A 44 -3.92 -3.70 -3.42
CA LEU A 44 -3.93 -3.08 -4.75
C LEU A 44 -3.46 -4.05 -5.85
N ARG A 45 -2.48 -4.91 -5.58
CA ARG A 45 -2.02 -5.94 -6.52
C ARG A 45 -3.08 -7.01 -6.76
N VAL A 46 -3.79 -7.45 -5.72
CA VAL A 46 -4.91 -8.39 -5.85
C VAL A 46 -6.03 -7.78 -6.70
N ALA A 47 -6.40 -6.53 -6.43
CA ALA A 47 -7.40 -5.79 -7.18
C ALA A 47 -6.99 -5.61 -8.65
N GLN A 48 -5.73 -5.23 -8.90
CA GLN A 48 -5.16 -5.12 -10.25
C GLN A 48 -5.28 -6.45 -11.01
N ALA A 49 -4.91 -7.57 -10.38
CA ALA A 49 -5.00 -8.88 -11.00
C ALA A 49 -6.47 -9.26 -11.33
N ALA A 50 -7.42 -8.87 -10.48
CA ALA A 50 -8.84 -9.07 -10.75
C ALA A 50 -9.33 -8.20 -11.92
N ALA A 51 -8.95 -6.93 -11.96
CA ALA A 51 -9.27 -6.03 -13.07
C ALA A 51 -8.70 -6.52 -14.40
N GLN A 52 -7.45 -7.00 -14.41
CA GLN A 52 -6.81 -7.56 -15.61
C GLN A 52 -7.57 -8.79 -16.12
N ARG A 53 -7.97 -9.71 -15.24
CA ARG A 53 -8.77 -10.89 -15.65
C ARG A 53 -10.10 -10.49 -16.29
N ILE A 54 -10.76 -9.46 -15.76
CA ILE A 54 -12.02 -8.95 -16.32
C ILE A 54 -11.76 -8.31 -17.68
N HIS A 55 -10.72 -7.49 -17.80
CA HIS A 55 -10.29 -6.91 -19.07
C HIS A 55 -9.99 -7.99 -20.11
N ASP A 56 -9.24 -9.03 -19.76
CA ASP A 56 -8.88 -10.12 -20.69
C ASP A 56 -10.11 -10.90 -21.16
N ALA A 57 -11.17 -10.96 -20.34
CA ALA A 57 -12.42 -11.63 -20.67
C ALA A 57 -13.38 -10.78 -21.52
N SER A 58 -13.41 -9.47 -21.31
CA SER A 58 -14.37 -8.54 -21.94
C SER A 58 -13.77 -7.67 -23.05
N GLY A 59 -12.45 -7.54 -23.09
CA GLY A 59 -11.70 -6.62 -23.94
C GLY A 59 -11.73 -5.16 -23.48
N SER A 60 -12.15 -4.83 -22.25
CA SER A 60 -12.14 -3.44 -21.75
C SER A 60 -12.15 -3.31 -20.23
N PHE A 61 -11.36 -2.37 -19.71
CA PHE A 61 -11.37 -1.99 -18.29
C PHE A 61 -12.66 -1.31 -17.83
N ALA A 62 -13.49 -0.81 -18.75
CA ALA A 62 -14.80 -0.26 -18.42
C ALA A 62 -15.71 -1.29 -17.73
N SER A 63 -15.49 -2.59 -18.01
CA SER A 63 -16.21 -3.70 -17.40
C SER A 63 -15.66 -4.15 -16.04
N ALA A 64 -14.45 -3.70 -15.65
CA ALA A 64 -13.84 -3.99 -14.36
C ALA A 64 -14.35 -3.03 -13.28
N ASP A 65 -15.68 -2.88 -13.20
CA ASP A 65 -16.34 -2.02 -12.22
C ASP A 65 -16.42 -2.67 -10.83
N ALA A 66 -16.93 -1.92 -9.85
CA ALA A 66 -16.97 -2.38 -8.46
C ALA A 66 -17.84 -3.63 -8.26
N ALA A 67 -18.90 -3.80 -9.05
CA ALA A 67 -19.78 -4.96 -8.96
C ALA A 67 -19.11 -6.21 -9.56
N ALA A 68 -18.46 -6.07 -10.71
CA ALA A 68 -17.70 -7.13 -11.35
C ALA A 68 -16.52 -7.58 -10.47
N LEU A 69 -15.79 -6.63 -9.88
CA LEU A 69 -14.71 -6.94 -8.94
C LEU A 69 -15.22 -7.62 -7.68
N SER A 70 -16.31 -7.15 -7.07
CA SER A 70 -16.91 -7.79 -5.90
C SER A 70 -17.41 -9.22 -6.18
N ALA A 71 -17.80 -9.50 -7.43
CA ALA A 71 -18.18 -10.85 -7.85
C ALA A 71 -16.96 -11.76 -8.02
N ALA A 72 -15.85 -11.22 -8.54
CA ALA A 72 -14.59 -11.94 -8.77
C ALA A 72 -13.76 -12.12 -7.49
N ASP A 73 -13.86 -11.20 -6.55
CA ASP A 73 -13.14 -11.15 -5.29
C ASP A 73 -14.09 -10.71 -4.18
N ARG A 74 -14.40 -11.65 -3.28
CA ARG A 74 -15.28 -11.42 -2.12
C ARG A 74 -14.54 -11.10 -0.84
N SER A 75 -13.20 -11.11 -0.85
CA SER A 75 -12.39 -10.77 0.33
C SER A 75 -12.28 -9.28 0.56
N HIS A 76 -12.48 -8.46 -0.47
CA HIS A 76 -12.38 -7.00 -0.39
C HIS A 76 -13.71 -6.31 -0.69
N THR A 77 -13.84 -5.10 -0.17
CA THR A 77 -14.95 -4.20 -0.51
C THR A 77 -14.53 -3.29 -1.64
N TYR A 78 -15.32 -3.22 -2.71
CA TYR A 78 -15.08 -2.35 -3.84
C TYR A 78 -16.11 -1.22 -3.87
N ARG A 79 -15.63 0.02 -4.01
CA ARG A 79 -16.43 1.23 -4.11
C ARG A 79 -16.22 1.89 -5.45
N ASP A 80 -17.19 2.69 -5.87
CA ASP A 80 -17.03 3.54 -7.05
C ASP A 80 -15.90 4.58 -6.88
N GLY A 81 -15.52 5.19 -8.01
CA GLY A 81 -14.36 6.06 -8.09
C GLY A 81 -14.54 7.41 -7.41
N ALA A 82 -15.76 7.77 -7.00
CA ALA A 82 -16.06 8.99 -6.28
C ALA A 82 -16.06 8.77 -4.76
N SER A 83 -16.36 7.54 -4.33
CA SER A 83 -16.44 7.13 -2.93
C SER A 83 -15.07 6.76 -2.39
N ALA A 84 -14.63 7.45 -1.34
CA ALA A 84 -13.31 7.22 -0.76
C ALA A 84 -13.20 5.83 -0.09
N SER A 85 -12.05 5.18 -0.28
CA SER A 85 -11.62 4.05 0.55
C SER A 85 -11.41 4.50 1.99
N THR A 86 -11.86 3.65 2.93
CA THR A 86 -11.83 3.92 4.38
C THR A 86 -10.97 2.93 5.17
N GLY A 87 -10.29 2.00 4.50
CA GLY A 87 -9.45 1.01 5.16
C GLY A 87 -8.65 0.15 4.20
N LEU A 88 -7.90 -0.77 4.79
CA LEU A 88 -6.93 -1.64 4.12
C LEU A 88 -7.56 -2.69 3.19
N ASP A 89 -8.80 -3.10 3.47
CA ASP A 89 -9.56 -4.07 2.66
C ASP A 89 -10.71 -3.41 1.87
N ASP A 90 -10.69 -2.07 1.81
CA ASP A 90 -11.70 -1.24 1.18
C ASP A 90 -11.05 -0.47 0.03
N ILE A 91 -11.53 -0.66 -1.19
CA ILE A 91 -10.85 -0.23 -2.41
C ILE A 91 -11.79 0.68 -3.19
N SER A 92 -11.37 1.92 -3.42
CA SER A 92 -12.08 2.82 -4.34
C SER A 92 -11.52 2.64 -5.75
N ILE A 93 -12.38 2.31 -6.71
CA ILE A 93 -11.95 2.00 -8.08
C ILE A 93 -12.57 2.95 -9.09
N ALA A 94 -11.79 3.37 -10.08
CA ALA A 94 -12.29 4.07 -11.25
C ALA A 94 -11.98 3.26 -12.51
N THR A 95 -12.89 3.29 -13.46
CA THR A 95 -12.74 2.66 -14.76
C THR A 95 -12.72 3.73 -15.84
N GLY A 96 -11.93 3.49 -16.88
CA GLY A 96 -11.90 4.27 -18.11
C GLY A 96 -11.91 3.33 -19.31
N ASN A 97 -12.00 3.90 -20.51
CA ASN A 97 -12.05 3.11 -21.74
C ASN A 97 -10.79 2.28 -21.99
N SER A 98 -9.62 2.78 -21.59
CA SER A 98 -8.30 2.18 -21.82
C SER A 98 -7.42 2.17 -20.56
N SER A 99 -8.03 2.35 -19.39
CA SER A 99 -7.31 2.36 -18.12
C SER A 99 -8.22 2.05 -16.95
N TRP A 100 -7.63 1.62 -15.86
CA TRP A 100 -8.28 1.30 -14.60
C TRP A 100 -7.44 1.81 -13.45
N ALA A 101 -8.04 2.32 -12.38
CA ALA A 101 -7.28 2.78 -11.24
C ALA A 101 -7.96 2.40 -9.93
N ALA A 102 -7.16 2.25 -8.89
CA ALA A 102 -7.61 1.96 -7.54
C ALA A 102 -6.88 2.78 -6.49
N ALA A 103 -7.59 3.09 -5.42
CA ALA A 103 -7.07 3.75 -4.24
C ALA A 103 -7.42 2.96 -2.97
N VAL A 104 -6.44 2.80 -2.09
CA VAL A 104 -6.60 2.15 -0.76
C VAL A 104 -6.08 3.08 0.33
N GLN A 105 -6.85 3.21 1.40
CA GLN A 105 -6.45 3.96 2.59
C GLN A 105 -5.63 3.07 3.53
N ALA A 106 -4.33 3.34 3.64
CA ALA A 106 -3.49 2.65 4.61
C ALA A 106 -3.70 3.15 6.04
N ARG A 107 -3.96 4.46 6.19
CA ARG A 107 -4.32 5.12 7.45
C ARG A 107 -5.03 6.44 7.15
N PRO A 108 -5.70 7.06 8.13
CA PRO A 108 -6.30 8.38 7.95
C PRO A 108 -5.29 9.39 7.37
N GLY A 109 -5.62 9.94 6.21
CA GLY A 109 -4.77 10.90 5.49
C GLY A 109 -3.59 10.31 4.71
N ALA A 110 -3.48 8.98 4.56
CA ALA A 110 -2.51 8.34 3.68
C ALA A 110 -3.16 7.29 2.78
N CYS A 111 -3.16 7.59 1.49
CA CYS A 111 -3.73 6.77 0.43
C CYS A 111 -2.63 6.30 -0.51
N PHE A 112 -2.74 5.07 -0.96
CA PHE A 112 -1.92 4.50 -2.02
C PHE A 112 -2.78 4.37 -3.28
N TYR A 113 -2.17 4.65 -4.42
CA TYR A 113 -2.81 4.65 -5.73
C TYR A 113 -2.12 3.66 -6.65
N LEU A 114 -2.92 3.00 -7.48
CA LEU A 114 -2.47 2.19 -8.60
C LEU A 114 -3.28 2.58 -9.83
N HIS A 115 -2.62 2.79 -10.95
CA HIS A 115 -3.21 3.11 -12.25
C HIS A 115 -2.65 2.16 -13.30
N LEU A 116 -3.53 1.39 -13.91
CA LEU A 116 -3.24 0.39 -14.91
C LEU A 116 -3.73 0.89 -16.27
N MET A 117 -2.87 0.82 -17.28
CA MET A 117 -3.20 1.15 -18.66
C MET A 117 -3.42 -0.12 -19.49
N ASP A 118 -4.20 -0.02 -20.57
CA ASP A 118 -4.42 -1.09 -21.56
C ASP A 118 -3.13 -1.72 -22.11
N GLY A 119 -2.05 -0.94 -22.20
CA GLY A 119 -0.73 -1.40 -22.63
C GLY A 119 -0.01 -2.30 -21.61
N GLY A 120 -0.58 -2.49 -20.42
CA GLY A 120 0.04 -3.21 -19.30
C GLY A 120 0.96 -2.33 -18.43
N ASP A 121 1.12 -1.05 -18.78
CA ASP A 121 1.85 -0.09 -17.95
C ASP A 121 1.11 0.13 -16.63
N VAL A 122 1.87 0.14 -15.53
CA VAL A 122 1.36 0.38 -14.18
C VAL A 122 2.05 1.59 -13.60
N PHE A 123 1.26 2.50 -13.07
CA PHE A 123 1.70 3.67 -12.34
C PHE A 123 1.19 3.62 -10.91
N TYR A 124 1.94 4.26 -10.03
CA TYR A 124 1.73 4.30 -8.60
C TYR A 124 1.70 5.74 -8.13
N GLY A 125 1.16 5.94 -6.94
CA GLY A 125 1.13 7.24 -6.32
C GLY A 125 0.72 7.16 -4.87
N VAL A 126 0.93 8.27 -4.17
CA VAL A 126 0.48 8.46 -2.79
C VAL A 126 -0.18 9.81 -2.64
N GLY A 127 -1.13 9.90 -1.73
CA GLY A 127 -1.84 11.16 -1.47
C GLY A 127 -2.74 11.09 -0.25
N THR A 128 -3.62 12.08 -0.13
CA THR A 128 -4.53 12.24 1.01
C THR A 128 -5.99 11.98 0.65
N VAL A 129 -6.32 11.94 -0.65
CA VAL A 129 -7.67 11.71 -1.16
C VAL A 129 -7.78 10.28 -1.67
N CYS A 130 -8.46 9.39 -0.96
CA CYS A 130 -8.44 7.95 -1.24
C CYS A 130 -9.52 7.53 -2.26
N THR A 131 -9.59 8.18 -3.41
CA THR A 131 -10.59 7.86 -4.44
C THR A 131 -9.94 7.31 -5.72
N GLY A 132 -10.61 6.38 -6.39
CA GLY A 132 -10.17 5.83 -7.66
C GLY A 132 -10.03 6.91 -8.74
N SER A 133 -10.86 7.96 -8.69
CA SER A 133 -10.76 9.10 -9.62
C SER A 133 -9.43 9.86 -9.48
N VAL A 134 -8.91 10.01 -8.26
CA VAL A 134 -7.59 10.62 -8.04
C VAL A 134 -6.48 9.66 -8.46
N ALA A 135 -6.66 8.36 -8.22
CA ALA A 135 -5.70 7.34 -8.62
C ALA A 135 -5.44 7.30 -10.13
N MET A 136 -6.41 7.68 -10.98
CA MET A 136 -6.22 7.83 -12.44
C MET A 136 -5.14 8.84 -12.85
N HIS A 137 -4.67 9.67 -11.92
CA HIS A 137 -3.60 10.65 -12.15
C HIS A 137 -2.25 10.20 -11.58
N ALA A 138 -2.14 8.96 -11.11
CA ALA A 138 -0.86 8.38 -10.70
C ALA A 138 0.09 8.27 -11.90
N THR A 139 1.37 8.57 -11.68
CA THR A 139 2.38 8.63 -12.77
C THR A 139 3.73 8.04 -12.37
N ASP A 140 3.92 7.61 -11.13
CA ASP A 140 5.20 7.03 -10.71
C ASP A 140 5.32 5.60 -11.24
N PRO A 141 6.35 5.22 -12.01
CA PRO A 141 6.50 3.85 -12.50
C PRO A 141 6.89 2.83 -11.42
N ARG A 142 7.08 3.25 -10.16
CA ARG A 142 7.42 2.39 -9.02
C ARG A 142 6.75 2.86 -7.72
N TRP A 143 6.69 1.94 -6.75
CA TRP A 143 6.36 2.25 -5.36
C TRP A 143 7.46 3.07 -4.66
#